data_AF-X0A3E8-F1
#
_entry.id   AF-X0A3E8-F1
#
_cell.length_a   1.000
_cell.length_b   1.000
_cell.length_c   1.000
_cell.angle_alpha   90.00
_cell.angle_beta   90.00
_cell.angle_gamma   90.00
#
_symmetry.space_group_name_H-M   'P 1'
#
loop_
_entity.id
_entity.type
_entity.pdbx_description
1 polymer ?
#
loop_
_entity_poly.entity_id
_entity_poly.type
_entity_poly.pdbx_seq_one_letter_code
_entity_poly.pdbx_strand_id
1 'polypeptide(L)'
;MGACMSSSNEEADQKKKSQAIDKILEEDSKRLRKECKILLLGSGESGKSTIVKQMKIIHLKGYSEDELFNYRPTVFKNLVECAKAVIMAMQQFDIEPQNEENKAHAEFLLEYQAESGPQAQIDPKVGAAVQALWNDPAKDLLMEHQTEFYLMDSAEYFFQEAMRIVSSDYLPNEMDVLRARTKTTGIYETRFQMGQLSIQ
;
A
#
# COMPACT_ATOMS: atom_id res chain seq x y z
N MET A 1 7.19 70.39 14.29
CA MET A 1 7.67 69.66 13.10
C MET A 1 7.98 68.23 13.54
N GLY A 2 6.99 67.34 13.47
CA GLY A 2 7.13 65.94 13.87
C GLY A 2 7.49 65.09 12.66
N ALA A 3 8.59 64.35 12.76
CA ALA A 3 9.19 63.58 11.68
C ALA A 3 8.34 62.36 11.29
N CYS A 4 7.76 62.39 10.08
CA CYS A 4 7.18 61.24 9.39
C CYS A 4 8.30 60.37 8.77
N MET A 5 9.17 59.79 9.60
CA MET A 5 10.23 58.87 9.14
C MET A 5 9.87 57.39 9.33
N SER A 6 8.84 57.08 10.10
CA SER A 6 8.37 55.70 10.30
C SER A 6 7.65 55.14 9.06
N SER A 7 6.82 55.96 8.39
CA SER A 7 6.05 55.54 7.21
C SER A 7 6.93 55.21 6.00
N SER A 8 8.02 55.93 5.78
CA SER A 8 8.91 55.70 4.63
C SER A 8 9.75 54.42 4.76
N ASN A 9 10.17 54.07 5.97
CA ASN A 9 10.83 52.78 6.24
C ASN A 9 9.85 51.61 6.10
N GLU A 10 8.61 51.76 6.58
CA GLU A 10 7.56 50.75 6.41
C GLU A 10 7.19 50.52 4.94
N GLU A 11 7.06 51.59 4.14
CA GLU A 11 6.84 51.50 2.69
C GLU A 11 8.01 50.84 1.95
N ALA A 12 9.25 51.18 2.32
CA ALA A 12 10.44 50.56 1.74
C ALA A 12 10.51 49.06 2.04
N ASP A 13 10.17 48.65 3.27
CA ASP A 13 10.13 47.25 3.66
C ASP A 13 8.96 46.49 3.03
N GLN A 14 7.79 47.12 2.89
CA GLN A 14 6.67 46.54 2.13
C GLN A 14 7.03 46.33 0.66
N LYS A 15 7.72 47.30 0.03
CA LYS A 15 8.17 47.18 -1.36
C LYS A 15 9.19 46.06 -1.54
N LYS A 16 10.15 45.90 -0.61
CA LYS A 16 11.08 44.77 -0.60
C LYS A 16 10.35 43.42 -0.47
N LYS A 17 9.34 43.34 0.40
CA LYS A 17 8.52 42.13 0.56
C LYS A 17 7.74 41.80 -0.72
N SER A 18 7.12 42.80 -1.35
CA SER A 18 6.42 42.63 -2.64
C SER A 18 7.37 42.12 -3.73
N GLN A 19 8.54 42.74 -3.88
CA GLN A 19 9.55 42.30 -4.86
C GLN A 19 10.03 40.87 -4.60
N ALA A 20 10.17 40.47 -3.34
CA ALA A 20 10.52 39.10 -2.98
C ALA A 20 9.40 38.11 -3.36
N ILE A 21 8.14 38.47 -3.13
CA ILE A 21 6.97 37.67 -3.53
C ILE A 21 6.92 37.54 -5.05
N ASP A 22 7.07 38.64 -5.79
CA ASP A 22 7.05 38.64 -7.25
C ASP A 22 8.13 37.72 -7.84
N LYS A 23 9.32 37.72 -7.22
CA LYS A 23 10.41 36.81 -7.61
C LYS A 23 10.06 35.34 -7.38
N ILE A 24 9.47 35.01 -6.22
CA ILE A 24 9.01 33.65 -5.92
C ILE A 24 7.93 33.22 -6.91
N LEU A 25 6.96 34.09 -7.22
CA LEU A 25 5.90 33.82 -8.18
C LEU A 25 6.45 33.57 -9.60
N GLU A 26 7.47 34.32 -10.01
CA GLU A 26 8.12 34.10 -11.32
C GLU A 26 8.86 32.76 -11.37
N GLU A 27 9.58 32.41 -10.31
CA GLU A 27 10.26 31.11 -10.17
C GLU A 27 9.25 29.94 -10.15
N ASP A 28 8.16 30.08 -9.41
CA ASP A 28 7.07 29.10 -9.38
C ASP A 28 6.36 28.97 -10.72
N SER A 29 6.13 30.07 -11.44
CA SER A 29 5.56 30.03 -12.79
C SER A 29 6.45 29.24 -13.75
N LYS A 30 7.77 29.45 -13.69
CA LYS A 30 8.75 28.69 -14.50
C LYS A 30 8.75 27.21 -14.14
N ARG A 31 8.62 26.87 -12.86
CA ARG A 31 8.52 25.48 -12.37
C ARG A 31 7.23 24.80 -12.83
N LEU A 32 6.09 25.46 -12.64
CA LEU A 32 4.76 24.97 -13.04
C LEU A 32 4.67 24.74 -14.56
N ARG A 33 5.31 25.58 -15.37
CA ARG A 33 5.37 25.38 -16.85
C ARG A 33 6.09 24.09 -17.26
N LYS A 34 6.96 23.54 -16.41
CA LYS A 34 7.69 22.29 -16.65
C LYS A 34 7.06 21.09 -15.94
N GLU A 35 6.00 21.32 -15.17
CA GLU A 35 5.30 20.29 -14.41
C GLU A 35 4.21 19.65 -15.28
N CYS A 36 4.28 18.34 -15.45
CA CYS A 36 3.26 17.53 -16.10
C CYS A 36 2.41 16.86 -15.01
N LYS A 37 1.11 17.16 -15.00
CA LYS A 37 0.18 16.59 -14.01
C LYS A 37 -0.54 15.39 -14.61
N ILE A 38 -0.43 14.22 -13.97
CA ILE A 38 -1.05 12.98 -14.42
C ILE A 38 -2.12 12.55 -13.40
N LEU A 39 -3.37 12.46 -13.85
CA LEU A 39 -4.47 11.96 -13.03
C LEU A 39 -4.78 10.51 -13.40
N LEU A 40 -4.58 9.60 -12.44
CA LEU A 40 -4.95 8.20 -12.59
C LEU A 40 -6.40 7.97 -12.14
N LEU A 41 -7.26 7.57 -13.08
CA LEU A 41 -8.68 7.25 -12.83
C LEU A 41 -8.98 5.79 -13.15
N GLY A 42 -9.97 5.22 -12.45
CA GLY A 42 -10.40 3.84 -12.63
C GLY A 42 -11.19 3.32 -11.43
N SER A 43 -11.88 2.20 -11.61
CA SER A 43 -12.63 1.49 -10.56
C SER A 43 -11.72 1.04 -9.40
N GLY A 44 -12.31 0.58 -8.30
CA GLY A 44 -11.56 -0.12 -7.26
C GLY A 44 -10.72 -1.25 -7.88
N GLU A 45 -9.52 -1.47 -7.34
CA GLU A 45 -8.64 -2.59 -7.75
C GLU A 45 -8.06 -2.51 -9.17
N SER A 46 -8.32 -1.44 -9.92
CA SER A 46 -7.78 -1.23 -11.28
C SER A 46 -6.24 -0.99 -11.36
N GLY A 47 -5.47 -1.25 -10.29
CA GLY A 47 -4.02 -1.11 -10.28
C GLY A 47 -3.45 0.32 -10.15
N LYS A 48 -4.26 1.36 -9.93
CA LYS A 48 -3.78 2.76 -9.81
C LYS A 48 -2.70 2.93 -8.76
N SER A 49 -2.95 2.45 -7.53
CA SER A 49 -1.96 2.53 -6.45
C SER A 49 -0.71 1.75 -6.80
N THR A 50 -0.84 0.63 -7.51
CA THR A 50 0.29 -0.17 -7.99
C THR A 50 1.16 0.60 -8.97
N ILE A 51 0.56 1.35 -9.90
CA ILE A 51 1.31 2.24 -10.82
C ILE A 51 2.11 3.28 -10.02
N VAL A 52 1.49 3.92 -9.03
CA VAL A 52 2.19 4.91 -8.19
C VAL A 52 3.34 4.27 -7.41
N LYS A 53 3.13 3.09 -6.83
CA LYS A 53 4.19 2.33 -6.15
C LYS A 53 5.33 1.97 -7.11
N GLN A 54 5.03 1.55 -8.34
CA GLN A 54 6.04 1.28 -9.37
C GLN A 54 6.84 2.53 -9.75
N MET A 55 6.18 3.68 -9.89
CA MET A 55 6.88 4.95 -10.16
C MET A 55 7.86 5.29 -9.03
N LYS A 56 7.51 4.99 -7.78
CA LYS A 56 8.43 5.16 -6.65
C LYS A 56 9.66 4.24 -6.76
N ILE A 57 9.46 2.97 -7.13
CA ILE A 57 10.55 2.01 -7.34
C ILE A 57 11.51 2.50 -8.43
N ILE A 58 10.96 2.87 -9.59
CA ILE A 58 11.74 3.19 -10.79
C ILE A 58 12.41 4.57 -10.68
N HIS A 59 11.73 5.57 -10.09
CA HIS A 59 12.16 6.97 -10.15
C HIS A 59 12.53 7.61 -8.80
N LEU A 60 12.20 6.99 -7.66
CA LEU A 60 12.41 7.56 -6.32
C LEU A 60 13.29 6.69 -5.42
N LYS A 61 14.19 5.90 -6.01
CA LYS A 61 15.16 5.03 -5.29
C LYS A 61 14.52 3.92 -4.44
N GLY A 62 13.30 3.49 -4.78
CA GLY A 62 12.64 2.40 -4.05
C GLY A 62 12.09 2.84 -2.70
N TYR A 63 11.99 1.86 -1.79
CA TYR A 63 11.51 2.04 -0.42
C TYR A 63 12.68 1.93 0.56
N SER A 64 12.73 2.81 1.56
CA SER A 64 13.68 2.64 2.66
C SER A 64 13.28 1.47 3.56
N GLU A 65 14.22 0.94 4.36
CA GLU A 65 13.92 -0.12 5.33
C GLU A 65 12.81 0.28 6.30
N ASP A 66 12.80 1.53 6.78
CA ASP A 66 11.73 2.05 7.64
C ASP A 66 10.36 2.04 6.94
N GLU A 67 10.32 2.39 5.66
CA GLU A 67 9.08 2.35 4.88
C GLU A 67 8.60 0.92 4.67
N LEU A 68 9.51 0.00 4.31
CA LEU A 68 9.22 -1.42 4.18
C LEU A 68 8.69 -1.99 5.50
N PHE A 69 9.32 -1.65 6.62
CA PHE A 69 8.90 -2.06 7.95
C PHE A 69 7.47 -1.59 8.26
N ASN A 70 7.12 -0.36 7.88
CA ASN A 70 5.76 0.17 8.05
C ASN A 70 4.69 -0.53 7.19
N TYR A 71 5.08 -1.27 6.13
CA TYR A 71 4.15 -2.10 5.36
C TYR A 71 3.84 -3.45 6.02
N ARG A 72 4.65 -3.89 6.99
CA ARG A 72 4.50 -5.20 7.66
C ARG A 72 3.08 -5.47 8.18
N PRO A 73 2.41 -4.56 8.89
CA PRO A 73 1.05 -4.80 9.39
C PRO A 73 0.02 -4.94 8.26
N THR A 74 0.24 -4.22 7.16
CA THR A 74 -0.64 -4.32 5.97
C THR A 74 -0.49 -5.69 5.32
N VAL A 75 0.74 -6.17 5.15
CA VAL A 75 0.99 -7.51 4.56
C VAL A 75 0.41 -8.60 5.44
N PHE A 76 0.59 -8.52 6.77
CA PHE A 76 0.03 -9.47 7.73
C PHE A 76 -1.50 -9.51 7.67
N LYS A 77 -2.12 -8.34 7.67
CA LYS A 77 -3.55 -8.21 7.53
C LYS A 77 -4.04 -8.81 6.21
N ASN A 78 -3.37 -8.52 5.09
CA ASN A 78 -3.74 -9.05 3.78
C ASN A 78 -3.61 -10.57 3.70
N LEU A 79 -2.56 -11.17 4.26
CA LEU A 79 -2.38 -12.61 4.35
C LEU A 79 -3.56 -13.27 5.08
N VAL A 80 -3.90 -12.76 6.26
CA VAL A 80 -5.00 -13.28 7.09
C VAL A 80 -6.36 -13.06 6.43
N GLU A 81 -6.61 -11.88 5.86
CA GLU A 81 -7.87 -11.58 5.16
C GLU A 81 -8.08 -12.48 3.93
N CYS A 82 -7.03 -12.74 3.14
CA CYS A 82 -7.12 -13.68 2.02
C CYS A 82 -7.44 -15.09 2.49
N ALA A 83 -6.76 -15.55 3.55
CA ALA A 83 -6.98 -16.89 4.08
C ALA A 83 -8.42 -17.05 4.60
N LYS A 84 -8.93 -16.04 5.32
CA LYS A 84 -10.33 -16.01 5.76
C LYS A 84 -11.32 -16.02 4.59
N ALA A 85 -11.04 -15.27 3.52
CA ALA A 85 -11.90 -15.24 2.34
C ALA A 85 -12.00 -16.62 1.67
N VAL A 86 -10.88 -17.34 1.56
CA VAL A 86 -10.85 -18.73 1.06
C VAL A 86 -11.69 -19.65 1.94
N ILE A 87 -11.52 -19.59 3.27
CA ILE A 87 -12.27 -20.45 4.20
C ILE A 87 -13.78 -20.14 4.17
N MET A 88 -14.15 -18.85 4.13
CA MET A 88 -15.55 -18.43 4.01
C MET A 88 -16.17 -18.89 2.69
N ALA A 89 -15.42 -18.84 1.59
CA ALA A 89 -15.88 -19.33 0.30
C ALA A 89 -16.04 -20.86 0.31
N MET A 90 -15.11 -21.61 0.91
CA MET A 90 -15.27 -23.06 1.14
C MET A 90 -16.58 -23.37 1.88
N GLN A 91 -16.88 -22.64 2.96
CA GLN A 91 -18.14 -22.79 3.70
C GLN A 91 -19.37 -22.42 2.85
N GLN A 92 -19.28 -21.39 2.01
CA GLN A 92 -20.38 -20.94 1.15
C GLN A 92 -20.76 -21.98 0.09
N PHE A 93 -19.79 -22.71 -0.45
CA PHE A 93 -20.00 -23.74 -1.48
C PHE A 93 -20.06 -25.16 -0.91
N ASP A 94 -20.19 -25.31 0.42
CA ASP A 94 -20.22 -26.60 1.12
C ASP A 94 -19.00 -27.50 0.78
N ILE A 95 -17.83 -26.89 0.61
CA ILE A 95 -16.56 -27.58 0.33
C ILE A 95 -15.81 -27.76 1.65
N GLU A 96 -15.59 -29.01 2.06
CA GLU A 96 -14.75 -29.32 3.23
C GLU A 96 -13.30 -29.59 2.80
N PRO A 97 -12.30 -29.19 3.62
CA PRO A 97 -10.92 -29.63 3.45
C PRO A 97 -10.84 -31.16 3.46
N GLN A 98 -10.04 -31.74 2.56
CA GLN A 98 -9.86 -33.19 2.52
C GLN A 98 -9.00 -33.72 3.67
N ASN A 99 -8.09 -32.89 4.18
CA ASN A 99 -7.32 -33.21 5.37
C ASN A 99 -8.06 -32.74 6.64
N GLU A 100 -8.29 -33.64 7.59
CA GLU A 100 -8.92 -33.32 8.88
C GLU A 100 -8.12 -32.29 9.69
N GLU A 101 -6.79 -32.28 9.60
CA GLU A 101 -5.96 -31.26 10.27
C GLU A 101 -6.24 -29.84 9.73
N ASN A 102 -6.65 -29.74 8.46
CA ASN A 102 -6.97 -28.45 7.84
C ASN A 102 -8.27 -27.85 8.39
N LYS A 103 -9.17 -28.65 8.97
CA LYS A 103 -10.35 -28.13 9.67
C LYS A 103 -9.96 -27.31 10.91
N ALA A 104 -9.02 -27.82 11.71
CA ALA A 104 -8.48 -27.10 12.86
C ALA A 104 -7.70 -25.84 12.43
N HIS A 105 -6.97 -25.90 11.31
CA HIS A 105 -6.31 -24.73 10.73
C HIS A 105 -7.30 -23.65 10.27
N ALA A 106 -8.41 -24.05 9.67
CA ALA A 106 -9.45 -23.13 9.23
C ALA A 106 -10.11 -22.41 10.42
N GLU A 107 -10.47 -23.16 11.47
CA GLU A 107 -11.03 -22.60 12.72
C GLU A 107 -10.05 -21.59 13.35
N PHE A 108 -8.77 -21.98 13.50
CA PHE A 108 -7.73 -21.10 14.02
C PHE A 108 -7.60 -19.81 13.22
N LEU A 109 -7.57 -19.89 11.89
CA LEU A 109 -7.40 -18.71 11.04
C LEU A 109 -8.62 -17.80 11.07
N LEU A 110 -9.85 -18.33 11.14
CA LEU A 110 -11.07 -17.54 11.26
C LEU A 110 -11.09 -16.69 12.54
N GLU A 111 -10.63 -17.27 13.65
CA GLU A 111 -10.54 -16.58 14.95
C GLU A 111 -9.34 -15.62 15.04
N TYR A 112 -8.26 -15.90 14.31
CA TYR A 112 -7.03 -15.11 14.37
C TYR A 112 -7.24 -13.65 13.94
N GLN A 113 -6.68 -12.71 14.70
CA GLN A 113 -6.69 -11.27 14.37
C GLN A 113 -5.26 -10.76 14.24
N ALA A 114 -4.91 -10.28 13.05
CA ALA A 114 -3.60 -9.68 12.82
C ALA A 114 -3.45 -8.38 13.63
N GLU A 115 -2.30 -8.24 14.28
CA GLU A 115 -1.97 -7.04 15.01
C GLU A 115 -1.85 -5.82 14.09
N SER A 116 -2.18 -4.64 14.63
CA SER A 116 -2.06 -3.37 13.93
C SER A 116 -0.93 -2.52 14.52
N GLY A 117 -0.32 -1.69 13.67
CA GLY A 117 0.71 -0.73 14.08
C GLY A 117 2.15 -1.20 13.85
N PRO A 118 3.15 -0.34 14.07
CA PRO A 118 4.52 -0.56 13.61
C PRO A 118 5.21 -1.80 14.22
N GLN A 119 4.82 -2.21 15.43
CA GLN A 119 5.40 -3.35 16.15
C GLN A 119 4.58 -4.64 15.98
N ALA A 120 3.64 -4.67 15.03
CA ALA A 120 2.78 -5.83 14.80
C ALA A 120 3.63 -7.09 14.56
N GLN A 121 3.30 -8.13 15.30
CA GLN A 121 3.83 -9.48 15.11
C GLN A 121 2.74 -10.38 14.52
N ILE A 122 3.18 -11.52 14.00
CA ILE A 122 2.29 -12.56 13.49
C ILE A 122 2.73 -13.90 14.05
N ASP A 123 1.76 -14.73 14.43
CA ASP A 123 2.05 -16.08 14.93
C ASP A 123 2.56 -16.94 13.77
N PRO A 124 3.74 -17.58 13.85
CA PRO A 124 4.25 -18.48 12.81
C PRO A 124 3.28 -19.60 12.42
N LYS A 125 2.37 -19.99 13.32
CA LYS A 125 1.29 -20.96 13.03
C LYS A 125 0.37 -20.48 11.91
N VAL A 126 0.22 -19.17 11.71
CA VAL A 126 -0.58 -18.62 10.61
C VAL A 126 0.00 -19.05 9.26
N GLY A 127 1.32 -18.97 9.08
CA GLY A 127 1.96 -19.35 7.82
C GLY A 127 1.78 -20.84 7.52
N ALA A 128 1.95 -21.69 8.54
CA ALA A 128 1.75 -23.13 8.41
C ALA A 128 0.29 -23.48 8.07
N ALA A 129 -0.68 -22.88 8.78
CA ALA A 129 -2.11 -23.10 8.55
C ALA A 129 -2.54 -22.65 7.15
N VAL A 130 -2.08 -21.47 6.71
CA VAL A 130 -2.36 -20.94 5.36
C VAL A 130 -1.79 -21.86 4.29
N GLN A 131 -0.54 -22.30 4.44
CA GLN A 131 0.10 -23.17 3.46
C GLN A 131 -0.57 -24.56 3.42
N ALA A 132 -0.98 -25.09 4.56
CA ALA A 132 -1.66 -26.38 4.64
C ALA A 132 -3.04 -26.35 3.93
N LEU A 133 -3.82 -25.28 4.15
CA LEU A 133 -5.10 -25.08 3.46
C LEU A 133 -4.91 -24.81 1.96
N TRP A 134 -3.93 -23.99 1.58
CA TRP A 134 -3.67 -23.67 0.17
C TRP A 134 -3.08 -24.84 -0.63
N ASN A 135 -2.64 -25.90 0.04
CA ASN A 135 -2.18 -27.13 -0.60
C ASN A 135 -3.21 -28.26 -0.48
N ASP A 136 -4.35 -28.04 0.17
CA ASP A 136 -5.44 -29.01 0.22
C ASP A 136 -6.05 -29.20 -1.17
N PRO A 137 -6.31 -30.44 -1.62
CA PRO A 137 -6.98 -30.68 -2.90
C PRO A 137 -8.37 -30.04 -3.01
N ALA A 138 -9.04 -29.76 -1.89
CA ALA A 138 -10.30 -29.02 -1.85
C ALA A 138 -10.19 -27.61 -2.45
N LYS A 139 -8.98 -27.02 -2.52
CA LYS A 139 -8.78 -25.72 -3.17
C LYS A 139 -9.16 -25.77 -4.65
N ASP A 140 -8.89 -26.88 -5.34
CA ASP A 140 -9.06 -26.95 -6.79
C ASP A 140 -10.56 -26.92 -7.11
N LEU A 141 -11.37 -27.59 -6.28
CA LEU A 141 -12.83 -27.50 -6.30
C LEU A 141 -13.31 -26.07 -6.03
N LEU A 142 -12.72 -25.39 -5.05
CA LEU A 142 -13.07 -23.99 -4.76
C LEU A 142 -12.75 -23.06 -5.95
N MET A 143 -11.63 -23.28 -6.64
CA MET A 143 -11.21 -22.46 -7.78
C MET A 143 -12.14 -22.58 -8.99
N GLU A 144 -12.96 -23.64 -9.08
CA GLU A 144 -14.04 -23.71 -10.07
C GLU A 144 -15.09 -22.60 -9.87
N HIS A 145 -15.23 -22.11 -8.63
CA HIS A 145 -16.15 -21.03 -8.24
C HIS A 145 -15.48 -19.66 -8.10
N GLN A 146 -14.23 -19.48 -8.58
CA GLN A 146 -13.45 -18.25 -8.36
C GLN A 146 -14.15 -16.93 -8.79
N THR A 147 -15.11 -16.98 -9.71
CA THR A 147 -15.87 -15.81 -10.16
C THR A 147 -17.08 -15.49 -9.28
N GLU A 148 -17.44 -16.37 -8.36
CA GLU A 148 -18.65 -16.30 -7.54
C GLU A 148 -18.40 -15.75 -6.13
N PHE A 149 -17.13 -15.57 -5.76
CA PHE A 149 -16.75 -14.92 -4.51
C PHE A 149 -15.63 -13.91 -4.74
N TYR A 150 -15.47 -12.99 -3.79
CA TYR A 150 -14.38 -12.04 -3.82
C TYR A 150 -13.12 -12.64 -3.21
N LEU A 151 -12.06 -12.75 -3.99
CA LEU A 151 -10.70 -13.01 -3.53
C LEU A 151 -9.78 -11.92 -4.07
N MET A 152 -8.84 -11.47 -3.25
CA MET A 152 -7.86 -10.50 -3.72
C MET A 152 -6.94 -11.14 -4.77
N ASP A 153 -6.68 -10.44 -5.89
CA ASP A 153 -5.80 -10.93 -6.97
C ASP A 153 -4.39 -11.34 -6.51
N SER A 154 -3.89 -10.76 -5.41
CA SER A 154 -2.60 -11.08 -4.82
C SER A 154 -2.65 -12.18 -3.75
N ALA A 155 -3.79 -12.82 -3.51
CA ALA A 155 -3.94 -13.86 -2.50
C ALA A 155 -2.94 -15.01 -2.69
N GLU A 156 -2.82 -15.54 -3.90
CA GLU A 156 -1.90 -16.64 -4.21
C GLU A 156 -0.44 -16.29 -3.88
N TYR A 157 -0.01 -15.05 -4.18
CA TYR A 157 1.32 -14.58 -3.81
C TYR A 157 1.54 -14.64 -2.30
N PHE A 158 0.57 -14.16 -1.51
CA PHE A 158 0.68 -14.18 -0.06
C PHE A 158 0.69 -15.61 0.49
N PHE A 159 -0.07 -16.53 -0.10
CA PHE A 159 -0.10 -17.93 0.33
C PHE A 159 1.21 -18.66 0.02
N GLN A 160 1.79 -18.43 -1.16
CA GLN A 160 3.10 -19.00 -1.53
C GLN A 160 4.22 -18.46 -0.63
N GLU A 161 4.17 -17.18 -0.28
CA GLU A 161 5.17 -16.50 0.55
C GLU A 161 4.87 -16.56 2.06
N ALA A 162 3.82 -17.28 2.48
CA ALA A 162 3.29 -17.25 3.84
C ALA A 162 4.37 -17.55 4.90
N MET A 163 5.21 -18.56 4.66
CA MET A 163 6.29 -18.94 5.59
C MET A 163 7.37 -17.86 5.72
N ARG A 164 7.69 -17.13 4.65
CA ARG A 164 8.61 -16.00 4.70
C ARG A 164 7.98 -14.83 5.45
N ILE A 165 6.70 -14.55 5.19
CA ILE A 165 5.95 -13.45 5.81
C ILE A 165 5.86 -13.64 7.33
N VAL A 166 5.63 -14.86 7.82
CA VAL A 166 5.51 -15.11 9.26
C VAL A 166 6.84 -15.32 9.99
N SER A 167 7.98 -15.18 9.29
CA SER A 167 9.30 -15.30 9.92
C SER A 167 9.54 -14.17 10.93
N SER A 168 10.29 -14.46 11.99
CA SER A 168 10.61 -13.49 13.04
C SER A 168 11.42 -12.29 12.53
N ASP A 169 12.28 -12.52 11.55
CA ASP A 169 13.15 -11.53 10.88
C ASP A 169 12.53 -10.95 9.61
N TYR A 170 11.23 -11.16 9.39
CA TYR A 170 10.54 -10.68 8.19
C TYR A 170 10.61 -9.16 8.03
N LEU A 171 11.26 -8.75 6.94
CA LEU A 171 11.20 -7.40 6.38
C LEU A 171 10.51 -7.50 5.01
N PRO A 172 9.39 -6.78 4.78
CA PRO A 172 8.75 -6.75 3.47
C PRO A 172 9.73 -6.33 2.37
N ASN A 173 9.62 -6.93 1.20
CA ASN A 173 10.33 -6.50 0.00
C ASN A 173 9.42 -5.65 -0.90
N GLU A 174 9.94 -5.13 -1.99
CA GLU A 174 9.16 -4.30 -2.93
C GLU A 174 7.98 -5.06 -3.54
N MET A 175 8.09 -6.38 -3.74
CA MET A 175 6.98 -7.20 -4.24
C MET A 175 5.85 -7.31 -3.22
N ASP A 176 6.17 -7.48 -1.94
CA ASP A 176 5.20 -7.45 -0.85
C ASP A 176 4.46 -6.11 -0.84
N VAL A 177 5.20 -5.00 -0.97
CA VAL A 177 4.61 -3.66 -1.02
C VAL A 177 3.72 -3.47 -2.24
N LEU A 178 4.14 -3.92 -3.42
CA LEU A 178 3.34 -3.82 -4.64
C LEU A 178 2.04 -4.61 -4.56
N ARG A 179 2.09 -5.81 -3.97
CA ARG A 179 0.95 -6.74 -3.82
C ARG A 179 0.05 -6.42 -2.63
N ALA A 180 0.57 -5.69 -1.64
CA ALA A 180 -0.18 -5.25 -0.48
C ALA A 180 -1.28 -4.26 -0.87
N ARG A 181 -2.47 -4.54 -0.37
CA ARG A 181 -3.66 -3.72 -0.55
C ARG A 181 -3.94 -2.95 0.73
N THR A 182 -3.92 -1.62 0.58
CA THR A 182 -4.44 -0.68 1.57
C THR A 182 -5.62 0.03 0.93
N LYS A 183 -6.73 0.16 1.65
CA LYS A 183 -7.85 1.00 1.19
C LYS A 183 -7.34 2.44 1.09
N THR A 184 -7.26 2.94 -0.13
CA THR A 184 -6.83 4.31 -0.42
C THR A 184 -7.84 5.29 0.20
N THR A 185 -7.44 6.04 1.22
CA THR A 185 -8.27 7.09 1.82
C THR A 185 -7.73 8.45 1.39
N GLY A 186 -8.52 9.22 0.65
CA GLY A 186 -8.13 10.55 0.18
C GLY A 186 -7.30 10.55 -1.10
N ILE A 187 -6.59 11.66 -1.33
CA ILE A 187 -5.79 11.91 -2.53
C ILE A 187 -4.33 11.58 -2.22
N TYR A 188 -3.70 10.77 -3.06
CA TYR A 188 -2.27 10.47 -2.99
C TYR A 188 -1.56 11.15 -4.16
N GLU A 189 -0.50 11.88 -3.85
CA GLU A 189 0.32 12.61 -4.82
C GLU A 189 1.74 12.07 -4.77
N THR A 190 2.41 11.94 -5.92
CA THR A 190 3.81 11.52 -5.99
C THR A 190 4.52 12.33 -7.04
N ARG A 191 5.62 12.98 -6.64
CA ARG A 191 6.41 13.82 -7.53
C ARG A 191 7.72 13.13 -7.87
N PHE A 192 8.06 13.07 -9.15
CA PHE A 192 9.32 12.51 -9.61
C PHE A 192 9.80 13.19 -10.88
N GLN A 193 11.10 13.09 -11.18
CA GLN A 193 11.67 13.64 -12.41
C GLN A 193 11.81 12.54 -13.47
N MET A 194 11.40 12.86 -14.69
CA MET A 194 11.58 11.99 -15.86
C MET A 194 12.28 12.81 -16.96
N GLY A 195 13.61 12.68 -17.04
CA GLY A 195 14.42 13.51 -17.93
C GLY A 195 14.36 15.00 -17.53
N GLN A 196 13.84 15.84 -18.42
CA GLN A 196 13.68 17.28 -18.17
C GLN A 196 12.28 17.65 -17.60
N LEU A 197 11.37 16.68 -17.51
CA LEU A 197 10.00 16.88 -17.04
C LEU A 197 9.90 16.58 -15.54
N SER A 198 9.15 17.41 -14.82
CA SER A 198 8.71 17.13 -13.45
C SER A 198 7.31 16.55 -13.53
N ILE A 199 7.09 15.32 -13.05
CA ILE A 199 5.78 14.67 -13.03
C ILE A 199 5.17 14.81 -11.64
N GLN A 200 3.88 15.14 -11.59
CA GLN A 200 3.05 15.25 -10.39
C GLN A 200 1.74 14.47 -10.55
#